data_AF-F7HDS9-F1
#
_entry.id   AF-F7HDS9-F1
#
_cell.length_a   1.000
_cell.length_b   1.000
_cell.length_c   1.000
_cell.angle_alpha   90.00
_cell.angle_beta   90.00
_cell.angle_gamma   90.00
#
_symmetry.space_group_name_H-M   'P 1'
#
loop_
_entity.id
_entity.type
_entity.pdbx_description
1 polymer ?
#
loop_
_entity_poly.entity_id
_entity_poly.type
_entity_poly.pdbx_seq_one_letter_code
_entity_poly.pdbx_strand_id
1 'polypeptide(L)'
;MKVKVIPVLEDNYMYLVIEEITREAVAVDVAVPKRLLEIVGREGVSLTAVLTTHHHWDHARGNPELARLRPGLAVLGADERIFSLTRRLAHGEELRFGAIHVRCLLTPGHTSGHMSYFLWEDDCPDPPALFSGTRSAERAHPASRRPRPICSDPPSPARGRAVGGRLRLVPGGQRPADVPEPGRAGHPAPRDGERAWALPSSPVGAGPTLCTCTVPGVQSECPPEGSRRGEATPAARALSPRAHRALFLQKVFCGHEHTLSNLEFAQKVEPCNDHVRAKLSWAKKRDEDDVPTVPSTLGEERLYNPFLRVAEEPVRKFTGKAVPADVLEALYKERARFEQAGEPRQPQARALLALQWGLLSAAPQE
;
A
#
# COMPACT_ATOMS: atom_id res chain seq x y z
N MET A 1 -15.11 -0.68 18.38
CA MET A 1 -14.26 -0.25 17.25
C MET A 1 -15.14 0.15 16.08
N LYS A 2 -15.19 1.44 15.78
CA LYS A 2 -15.95 1.98 14.63
C LYS A 2 -15.02 2.32 13.48
N VAL A 3 -15.18 1.66 12.34
CA VAL A 3 -14.44 1.96 11.10
C VAL A 3 -15.27 2.87 10.20
N LYS A 4 -14.72 4.02 9.81
CA LYS A 4 -15.24 4.85 8.71
C LYS A 4 -14.45 4.62 7.43
N VAL A 5 -15.17 4.30 6.36
CA VAL A 5 -14.69 4.31 4.97
C VAL A 5 -14.70 5.75 4.46
N ILE A 6 -13.62 6.21 3.86
CA ILE A 6 -13.49 7.57 3.31
C ILE A 6 -13.04 7.48 1.84
N PRO A 7 -13.97 7.52 0.87
CA PRO A 7 -13.62 7.58 -0.56
C PRO A 7 -12.78 8.82 -0.86
N VAL A 8 -11.73 8.67 -1.67
CA VAL A 8 -10.83 9.75 -2.10
C VAL A 8 -10.28 9.44 -3.51
N LEU A 9 -9.67 10.44 -4.15
CA LEU A 9 -9.17 10.30 -5.53
C LEU A 9 -10.31 9.87 -6.48
N GLU A 10 -10.09 8.84 -7.30
CA GLU A 10 -11.07 8.30 -8.24
C GLU A 10 -11.76 7.07 -7.64
N ASP A 11 -10.96 6.16 -7.07
CA ASP A 11 -11.34 4.82 -6.58
C ASP A 11 -10.70 4.45 -5.21
N ASN A 12 -9.81 5.27 -4.66
CA ASN A 12 -9.10 4.97 -3.42
C ASN A 12 -9.98 5.06 -2.15
N TYR A 13 -9.63 4.29 -1.13
CA TYR A 13 -10.17 4.40 0.23
C TYR A 13 -9.10 4.73 1.26
N MET A 14 -9.29 5.85 1.98
CA MET A 14 -8.70 6.02 3.31
C MET A 14 -9.66 5.42 4.35
N TYR A 15 -9.12 5.08 5.53
CA TYR A 15 -9.95 4.68 6.66
C TYR A 15 -9.66 5.52 7.91
N LEU A 16 -10.69 5.76 8.72
CA LEU A 16 -10.55 6.28 10.08
C LEU A 16 -11.16 5.24 11.03
N VAL A 17 -10.31 4.64 11.86
CA VAL A 17 -10.69 3.69 12.89
C VAL A 17 -10.78 4.42 14.22
N ILE A 18 -11.91 4.31 14.90
CA ILE A 18 -12.22 5.03 16.14
C ILE A 18 -12.39 4.01 17.26
N GLU A 19 -11.65 4.22 18.35
CA GLU A 19 -11.94 3.62 19.65
C GLU A 19 -13.03 4.47 20.31
N GLU A 20 -14.11 3.83 20.74
CA GLU A 20 -15.37 4.52 21.00
C GLU A 20 -15.49 5.07 22.43
N ILE A 21 -14.72 4.53 23.37
CA ILE A 21 -14.67 4.93 24.78
C ILE A 21 -13.74 6.14 24.96
N THR A 22 -12.47 6.02 24.59
CA THR A 22 -11.46 7.10 24.74
C THR A 22 -11.58 8.21 23.69
N ARG A 23 -12.28 7.93 22.58
CA ARG A 23 -12.32 8.77 21.37
C ARG A 23 -10.94 8.92 20.69
N GLU A 24 -9.96 8.07 21.00
CA GLU A 24 -8.75 7.95 20.18
C GLU A 24 -9.11 7.38 18.79
N ALA A 25 -8.35 7.79 17.78
CA ALA A 25 -8.54 7.32 16.43
C ALA A 25 -7.22 7.18 15.66
N VAL A 26 -7.18 6.19 14.76
CA VAL A 26 -6.05 5.89 13.88
C VAL A 26 -6.54 5.93 12.44
N ALA A 27 -5.78 6.58 11.56
CA ALA A 27 -6.09 6.61 10.14
C ALA A 27 -5.25 5.61 9.35
N VAL A 28 -5.77 5.11 8.23
CA VAL A 28 -5.06 4.24 7.29
C VAL A 28 -5.01 4.91 5.92
N ASP A 29 -3.83 4.89 5.30
CA ASP A 29 -3.54 5.40 3.94
C ASP A 29 -4.12 6.79 3.63
N VAL A 30 -3.55 7.81 4.27
CA VAL A 30 -4.08 9.18 4.20
C VAL A 30 -3.66 9.89 2.91
N ALA A 31 -4.43 9.67 1.85
CA ALA A 31 -4.29 10.34 0.57
C ALA A 31 -4.74 11.82 0.56
N VAL A 32 -5.69 12.20 1.42
CA VAL A 32 -6.30 13.55 1.44
C VAL A 32 -6.47 14.04 2.89
N PRO A 33 -5.43 14.68 3.47
CA PRO A 33 -5.42 15.10 4.88
C PRO A 33 -6.59 16.01 5.25
N LYS A 34 -6.97 16.97 4.41
CA LYS A 34 -8.11 17.86 4.65
C LYS A 34 -9.42 17.09 4.89
N ARG A 35 -9.76 16.13 4.01
CA ARG A 35 -11.00 15.32 4.14
C ARG A 35 -10.96 14.42 5.37
N LEU A 36 -9.79 13.90 5.75
CA LEU A 36 -9.63 13.19 7.01
C LEU A 36 -9.89 14.11 8.22
N LEU A 37 -9.25 15.27 8.26
CA LEU A 37 -9.33 16.20 9.39
C LEU A 37 -10.75 16.78 9.57
N GLU A 38 -11.47 17.04 8.47
CA GLU A 38 -12.90 17.39 8.52
C GLU A 38 -13.75 16.30 9.18
N ILE A 39 -13.48 15.02 8.90
CA ILE A 39 -14.22 13.88 9.48
C ILE A 39 -13.81 13.64 10.94
N VAL A 40 -12.52 13.78 11.27
CA VAL A 40 -11.97 13.73 12.64
C VAL A 40 -12.62 14.82 13.51
N GLY A 41 -12.75 16.04 12.99
CA GLY A 41 -13.44 17.14 13.67
C GLY A 41 -14.94 16.88 13.86
N ARG A 42 -15.64 16.41 12.82
CA ARG A 42 -17.08 16.08 12.88
C ARG A 42 -17.42 14.93 13.84
N GLU A 43 -16.54 13.94 13.99
CA GLU A 43 -16.73 12.83 14.94
C GLU A 43 -16.27 13.17 16.37
N GLY A 44 -15.58 14.29 16.59
CA GLY A 44 -15.01 14.65 17.89
C GLY A 44 -14.03 13.59 18.41
N VAL A 45 -13.03 13.23 17.60
CA VAL A 45 -12.03 12.20 17.93
C VAL A 45 -10.60 12.73 17.89
N SER A 46 -9.73 12.16 18.72
CA SER A 46 -8.30 12.49 18.74
C SER A 46 -7.54 11.55 17.79
N LEU A 47 -7.17 12.06 16.60
CA LEU A 47 -6.26 11.33 15.71
C LEU A 47 -4.87 11.23 16.35
N THR A 48 -4.42 10.01 16.66
CA THR A 48 -3.16 9.70 17.36
C THR A 48 -2.06 9.17 16.43
N ALA A 49 -2.42 8.42 15.39
CA ALA A 49 -1.47 7.85 14.43
C ALA A 49 -2.04 7.66 13.01
N VAL A 50 -1.13 7.47 12.06
CA VAL A 50 -1.37 7.00 10.70
C VAL A 50 -0.65 5.67 10.47
N LEU A 51 -1.37 4.70 9.93
CA LEU A 51 -0.85 3.43 9.43
C LEU A 51 -0.81 3.50 7.90
N THR A 52 0.38 3.58 7.30
CA THR A 52 0.56 3.56 5.84
C THR A 52 0.92 2.15 5.39
N THR A 53 0.16 1.57 4.46
CA THR A 53 0.35 0.19 3.99
C THR A 53 1.56 0.04 3.09
N HIS A 54 1.83 1.02 2.23
CA HIS A 54 3.01 1.07 1.37
C HIS A 54 3.28 2.48 0.82
N HIS A 55 4.41 2.63 0.12
CA HIS A 55 4.95 3.94 -0.30
C HIS A 55 4.35 4.53 -1.59
N HIS A 56 3.33 3.92 -2.20
CA HIS A 56 2.74 4.50 -3.42
C HIS A 56 2.00 5.81 -3.11
N TRP A 57 2.00 6.71 -4.10
CA TRP A 57 1.63 8.11 -3.90
C TRP A 57 0.16 8.27 -3.50
N ASP A 58 -0.73 7.53 -4.12
CA ASP A 58 -2.16 7.48 -3.82
C ASP A 58 -2.47 7.02 -2.39
N HIS A 59 -1.59 6.28 -1.72
CA HIS A 59 -1.71 5.90 -0.30
C HIS A 59 -0.96 6.84 0.67
N ALA A 60 0.23 7.32 0.27
CA ALA A 60 1.19 7.98 1.19
C ALA A 60 1.36 9.50 0.99
N ARG A 61 0.83 10.10 -0.09
CA ARG A 61 1.10 11.52 -0.45
C ARG A 61 0.66 12.54 0.59
N GLY A 62 -0.35 12.23 1.41
CA GLY A 62 -0.87 13.17 2.39
C GLY A 62 -0.04 13.23 3.67
N ASN A 63 0.81 12.24 3.94
CA ASN A 63 1.62 12.17 5.16
C ASN A 63 2.43 13.45 5.44
N PRO A 64 3.10 14.11 4.44
CA PRO A 64 3.88 15.32 4.69
C PRO A 64 3.03 16.59 4.94
N GLU A 65 1.82 16.66 4.37
CA GLU A 65 0.88 17.74 4.67
C GLU A 65 0.27 17.52 6.06
N LEU A 66 -0.18 16.30 6.36
CA LEU A 66 -0.75 15.95 7.65
C LEU A 66 0.25 16.14 8.80
N ALA A 67 1.52 15.78 8.62
CA ALA A 67 2.58 15.99 9.62
C ALA A 67 2.87 17.48 9.88
N ARG A 68 2.61 18.37 8.91
CA ARG A 68 2.68 19.84 9.10
C ARG A 68 1.44 20.37 9.83
N LEU A 69 0.25 19.87 9.48
CA LEU A 69 -1.02 20.25 10.10
C LEU A 69 -1.19 19.69 11.53
N ARG A 70 -0.52 18.58 11.84
CA ARG A 70 -0.51 17.91 13.14
C ARG A 70 0.94 17.52 13.53
N PRO A 71 1.78 18.48 13.96
CA PRO A 71 3.13 18.19 14.43
C PRO A 71 3.13 17.14 15.56
N GLY A 72 4.05 16.19 15.50
CA GLY A 72 4.15 15.08 16.46
C GLY A 72 3.19 13.91 16.22
N LEU A 73 2.31 13.96 15.21
CA LEU A 73 1.49 12.81 14.82
C LEU A 73 2.38 11.66 14.31
N ALA A 74 2.18 10.46 14.84
CA ALA A 74 2.94 9.28 14.42
C ALA A 74 2.52 8.82 13.01
N VAL A 75 3.49 8.67 12.11
CA VAL A 75 3.31 8.06 10.78
C VAL A 75 4.10 6.77 10.76
N LEU A 76 3.41 5.65 10.54
CA LEU A 76 3.93 4.31 10.75
C LEU A 76 3.81 3.46 9.47
N GLY A 77 4.77 2.58 9.24
CA GLY A 77 4.85 1.76 8.02
C GLY A 77 6.12 0.89 7.98
N ALA A 78 6.26 0.00 7.00
CA ALA A 78 7.39 -0.93 6.91
C ALA A 78 8.49 -0.51 5.92
N ASP A 79 8.32 0.62 5.24
CA ASP A 79 9.08 1.02 4.05
C ASP A 79 9.62 2.45 4.18
N GLU A 80 10.94 2.62 4.15
CA GLU A 80 11.62 3.93 4.27
C GLU A 80 11.27 4.91 3.14
N ARG A 81 10.62 4.42 2.06
CA ARG A 81 10.09 5.26 0.97
C ARG A 81 8.79 5.98 1.35
N ILE A 82 8.15 5.63 2.47
CA ILE A 82 6.95 6.33 2.97
C ILE A 82 7.38 7.72 3.46
N PHE A 83 6.93 8.77 2.77
CA PHE A 83 7.26 10.14 3.17
C PHE A 83 6.73 10.46 4.57
N SER A 84 7.55 11.19 5.35
CA SER A 84 7.27 11.57 6.74
C SER A 84 7.07 10.41 7.72
N LEU A 85 7.53 9.20 7.40
CA LEU A 85 7.60 8.06 8.34
C LEU A 85 8.33 8.46 9.63
N THR A 86 7.66 8.31 10.79
CA THR A 86 8.22 8.65 12.11
C THR A 86 8.76 7.42 12.83
N ARG A 87 8.23 6.22 12.54
CA ARG A 87 8.77 4.94 13.03
C ARG A 87 8.49 3.83 12.03
N ARG A 88 9.54 3.13 11.62
CA ARG A 88 9.43 1.89 10.84
C ARG A 88 8.99 0.73 11.73
N LEU A 89 8.08 -0.10 11.24
CA LEU A 89 7.51 -1.24 11.95
C LEU A 89 8.03 -2.58 11.39
N ALA A 90 8.00 -3.63 12.21
CA ALA A 90 8.39 -4.99 11.86
C ALA A 90 7.20 -5.94 11.59
N HIS A 91 7.45 -7.06 10.91
CA HIS A 91 6.47 -8.13 10.79
C HIS A 91 6.21 -8.77 12.17
N GLY A 92 4.94 -8.90 12.54
CA GLY A 92 4.52 -9.45 13.83
C GLY A 92 4.58 -8.46 15.00
N GLU A 93 4.99 -7.21 14.77
CA GLU A 93 4.92 -6.14 15.78
C GLU A 93 3.46 -5.88 16.17
N GLU A 94 3.22 -5.60 17.46
CA GLU A 94 1.90 -5.28 17.99
C GLU A 94 1.87 -3.88 18.59
N LEU A 95 0.86 -3.10 18.21
CA LEU A 95 0.61 -1.73 18.67
C LEU A 95 -0.73 -1.68 19.39
N ARG A 96 -0.93 -0.62 20.17
CA ARG A 96 -2.17 -0.38 20.91
C ARG A 96 -2.56 1.10 20.85
N PHE A 97 -3.86 1.36 20.66
CA PHE A 97 -4.48 2.68 20.62
C PHE A 97 -5.80 2.58 21.39
N GLY A 98 -5.87 3.15 22.59
CA GLY A 98 -6.92 2.83 23.57
C GLY A 98 -7.11 1.33 23.81
N ALA A 99 -8.30 0.83 23.50
CA ALA A 99 -8.68 -0.59 23.51
C ALA A 99 -8.37 -1.34 22.20
N ILE A 100 -7.99 -0.66 21.11
CA ILE A 100 -7.70 -1.28 19.82
C ILE A 100 -6.28 -1.83 19.81
N HIS A 101 -6.17 -3.12 19.50
CA HIS A 101 -4.92 -3.82 19.24
C HIS A 101 -4.69 -3.85 17.73
N VAL A 102 -3.45 -3.65 17.30
CA VAL A 102 -3.01 -3.66 15.89
C VAL A 102 -1.86 -4.66 15.76
N ARG A 103 -1.99 -5.66 14.90
CA ARG A 103 -0.87 -6.54 14.51
C ARG A 103 -0.39 -6.19 13.10
N CYS A 104 0.90 -5.91 12.98
CA CYS A 104 1.56 -5.47 11.75
C CYS A 104 2.02 -6.67 10.92
N LEU A 105 1.42 -6.87 9.75
CA LEU A 105 1.65 -8.02 8.89
C LEU A 105 2.34 -7.60 7.59
N LEU A 106 3.67 -7.72 7.53
CA LEU A 106 4.41 -7.52 6.29
C LEU A 106 3.92 -8.51 5.23
N THR A 107 3.42 -7.99 4.10
CA THR A 107 2.73 -8.72 3.02
C THR A 107 3.37 -8.39 1.66
N PRO A 108 4.65 -8.74 1.44
CA PRO A 108 5.39 -8.33 0.24
C PRO A 108 4.78 -8.96 -1.02
N GLY A 109 4.58 -8.14 -2.05
CA GLY A 109 3.92 -8.56 -3.29
C GLY A 109 3.71 -7.39 -4.24
N HIS A 110 2.69 -6.57 -3.97
CA HIS A 110 2.45 -5.31 -4.68
C HIS A 110 3.68 -4.38 -4.59
N THR A 111 4.22 -4.21 -3.39
CA THR A 111 5.57 -3.66 -3.18
C THR A 111 6.37 -4.53 -2.21
N SER A 112 7.69 -4.33 -2.15
CA SER A 112 8.60 -5.07 -1.25
C SER A 112 8.47 -4.68 0.23
N GLY A 113 7.94 -3.49 0.52
CA GLY A 113 7.68 -2.99 1.88
C GLY A 113 6.19 -2.91 2.22
N HIS A 114 5.34 -3.61 1.46
CA HIS A 114 3.90 -3.61 1.68
C HIS A 114 3.54 -4.29 3.01
N MET A 115 2.62 -3.69 3.76
CA MET A 115 2.14 -4.17 5.05
C MET A 115 0.63 -4.03 5.17
N SER A 116 0.02 -5.06 5.72
CA SER A 116 -1.38 -5.09 6.12
C SER A 116 -1.49 -4.95 7.63
N TYR A 117 -2.60 -4.39 8.13
CA TYR A 117 -2.83 -4.16 9.55
C TYR A 117 -4.07 -4.95 10.01
N PHE A 118 -3.89 -5.86 10.96
CA PHE A 118 -4.97 -6.65 11.54
C PHE A 118 -5.38 -6.07 12.89
N LEU A 119 -6.62 -5.61 13.02
CA LEU A 119 -7.14 -4.84 14.14
C LEU A 119 -8.28 -5.56 14.86
N TRP A 120 -8.24 -5.54 16.19
CA TRP A 120 -9.31 -6.05 17.05
C TRP A 120 -9.38 -5.28 18.38
N GLU A 121 -10.42 -5.54 19.15
CA GLU A 121 -10.56 -5.17 20.56
C GLU A 121 -10.85 -6.47 21.33
N ASP A 122 -10.24 -6.65 22.51
CA ASP A 122 -10.52 -7.82 23.36
C ASP A 122 -11.97 -7.77 23.89
N ASP A 123 -12.60 -8.94 24.05
CA ASP A 123 -14.02 -9.15 24.43
C ASP A 123 -15.09 -8.41 23.58
N CYS A 124 -14.70 -7.81 22.45
CA CYS A 124 -15.62 -7.10 21.56
C CYS A 124 -16.47 -8.07 20.71
N PRO A 125 -17.81 -7.86 20.58
CA PRO A 125 -18.67 -8.71 19.76
C PRO A 125 -18.53 -8.45 18.26
N ASP A 126 -17.95 -7.31 17.87
CA ASP A 126 -17.71 -6.95 16.47
C ASP A 126 -16.48 -7.70 15.93
N PRO A 127 -16.54 -8.34 14.75
CA PRO A 127 -15.40 -9.10 14.25
C PRO A 127 -14.25 -8.18 13.81
N PRO A 128 -13.00 -8.69 13.87
CA PRO A 128 -11.78 -7.93 13.61
C PRO A 128 -11.68 -7.46 12.16
N ALA A 129 -10.86 -6.44 11.93
CA ALA A 129 -10.67 -5.77 10.66
C ALA A 129 -9.25 -5.96 10.11
N LEU A 130 -9.13 -6.43 8.87
CA LEU A 130 -7.89 -6.49 8.11
C LEU A 130 -7.85 -5.35 7.10
N PHE A 131 -7.00 -4.36 7.33
CA PHE A 131 -6.67 -3.32 6.37
C PHE A 131 -5.57 -3.85 5.46
N SER A 132 -5.96 -4.25 4.25
CA SER A 132 -5.12 -5.03 3.34
C SER A 132 -4.27 -4.20 2.40
N GLY A 133 -4.42 -2.86 2.37
CA GLY A 133 -3.80 -1.99 1.36
C GLY A 133 -4.30 -2.32 -0.04
N THR A 134 -3.42 -2.25 -1.03
CA THR A 134 -3.71 -2.73 -2.39
C THR A 134 -3.76 -4.26 -2.41
N ARG A 135 -4.79 -4.85 -3.04
CA ARG A 135 -4.90 -6.32 -3.09
C ARG A 135 -3.65 -6.90 -3.75
N SER A 136 -3.08 -7.96 -3.16
CA SER A 136 -1.84 -8.59 -3.64
C SER A 136 -1.89 -9.01 -5.13
N ALA A 137 -3.09 -9.24 -5.68
CA ALA A 137 -3.39 -9.52 -7.07
C ALA A 137 -2.85 -8.48 -8.08
N GLU A 138 -2.74 -7.22 -7.66
CA GLU A 138 -2.24 -6.13 -8.50
C GLU A 138 -0.72 -6.09 -8.39
N ARG A 139 -0.02 -6.62 -9.40
CA ARG A 139 1.44 -6.54 -9.47
C ARG A 139 1.82 -5.10 -9.87
N ALA A 140 2.77 -4.48 -9.15
CA ALA A 140 3.21 -3.13 -9.49
C ALA A 140 3.60 -3.00 -10.97
N HIS A 141 3.08 -1.97 -11.64
CA HIS A 141 3.50 -1.60 -12.98
C HIS A 141 5.01 -1.35 -13.02
N PRO A 142 5.73 -1.77 -14.07
CA PRO A 142 7.12 -1.38 -14.26
C PRO A 142 7.18 0.15 -14.40
N ALA A 143 7.86 0.79 -13.44
CA ALA A 143 7.77 2.22 -13.13
C ALA A 143 7.49 3.13 -14.35
N SER A 144 6.26 3.63 -14.43
CA SER A 144 5.70 4.37 -15.56
C SER A 144 6.27 5.80 -15.67
N ARG A 145 7.53 5.86 -16.16
CA ARG A 145 8.30 7.07 -16.49
C ARG A 145 8.58 7.98 -15.30
N ARG A 146 9.87 8.16 -14.98
CA ARG A 146 10.32 9.29 -14.16
C ARG A 146 9.68 10.59 -14.71
N PRO A 147 9.14 11.49 -13.87
CA PRO A 147 8.79 12.82 -14.36
C PRO A 147 10.06 13.43 -14.96
N ARG A 148 9.93 14.03 -16.16
CA ARG A 148 11.03 14.82 -16.70
C ARG A 148 11.31 15.94 -15.70
N PRO A 149 12.58 16.28 -15.39
CA PRO A 149 12.84 17.49 -14.64
C PRO A 149 12.20 18.64 -15.39
N ILE A 150 11.39 19.44 -14.69
CA ILE A 150 10.94 20.73 -15.21
C ILE A 150 12.17 21.62 -15.17
N CYS A 151 12.91 21.64 -16.28
CA CYS A 151 13.88 22.70 -16.52
C CYS A 151 13.09 24.01 -16.52
N SER A 152 13.30 24.82 -15.49
CA SER A 152 12.85 26.21 -15.49
C SER A 152 13.66 26.94 -16.56
N ASP A 153 13.06 27.15 -17.73
CA ASP A 153 13.68 27.93 -18.80
C ASP A 153 14.07 29.32 -18.26
N PRO A 154 15.32 29.76 -18.43
CA PRO A 154 15.72 31.09 -18.02
C PRO A 154 14.97 32.14 -18.87
N PRO A 155 14.55 33.27 -18.29
CA PRO A 155 13.76 34.26 -19.01
C PRO A 155 14.55 34.84 -20.19
N SER A 156 14.02 34.65 -21.41
CA SER A 156 14.66 35.10 -22.65
C SER A 156 14.72 36.63 -22.69
N PRO A 157 15.89 37.26 -22.93
CA PRO A 157 16.04 38.71 -22.84
C PRO A 157 15.35 39.44 -23.99
N ALA A 158 14.60 40.48 -23.66
CA ALA A 158 13.89 41.31 -24.63
C ALA A 158 14.85 42.05 -25.59
N ARG A 159 14.47 42.14 -26.87
CA ARG A 159 15.25 42.83 -27.91
C ARG A 159 15.11 44.36 -27.81
N GLY A 160 16.03 45.03 -27.11
CA GLY A 160 16.28 46.47 -27.25
C GLY A 160 17.33 46.75 -28.34
N ARG A 161 17.13 47.78 -29.18
CA ARG A 161 18.08 48.19 -30.24
C ARG A 161 18.77 49.51 -29.86
N ALA A 162 20.05 49.63 -30.22
CA ALA A 162 21.01 50.64 -29.73
C ALA A 162 20.68 52.11 -30.06
N VAL A 163 21.36 53.05 -29.36
CA VAL A 163 22.27 54.07 -29.95
C VAL A 163 23.03 54.90 -28.88
N GLY A 164 24.34 55.10 -29.08
CA GLY A 164 25.08 56.35 -28.76
C GLY A 164 25.63 56.60 -27.33
N GLY A 165 26.91 56.99 -27.21
CA GLY A 165 27.47 57.67 -26.02
C GLY A 165 28.95 57.44 -25.69
N ARG A 166 29.82 58.46 -25.87
CA ARG A 166 31.18 58.57 -25.27
C ARG A 166 31.06 58.98 -23.78
N LEU A 167 32.03 58.91 -22.85
CA LEU A 167 33.52 58.83 -22.80
C LEU A 167 33.89 58.08 -21.46
N ARG A 168 35.08 57.98 -20.80
CA ARG A 168 36.48 58.48 -20.88
C ARG A 168 37.40 57.53 -20.03
N LEU A 169 38.72 57.72 -20.09
CA LEU A 169 39.75 57.26 -19.12
C LEU A 169 40.05 58.41 -18.09
N VAL A 170 40.90 58.36 -17.03
CA VAL A 170 42.27 57.80 -16.85
C VAL A 170 42.56 57.48 -15.33
N PRO A 171 43.80 57.33 -14.72
CA PRO A 171 44.11 56.10 -13.96
C PRO A 171 44.76 56.23 -12.54
N GLY A 172 45.15 55.08 -11.95
CA GLY A 172 46.19 54.95 -10.88
C GLY A 172 45.72 54.22 -9.60
N GLY A 173 46.54 53.44 -8.87
CA GLY A 173 47.90 52.93 -9.14
C GLY A 173 48.55 52.21 -7.92
N GLN A 174 49.62 51.44 -8.17
CA GLN A 174 50.57 50.79 -7.20
C GLN A 174 50.21 49.42 -6.56
N ARG A 175 51.29 48.69 -6.18
CA ARG A 175 51.42 47.32 -5.60
C ARG A 175 52.75 47.28 -4.80
N PRO A 176 52.92 46.51 -3.69
CA PRO A 176 53.57 45.16 -3.69
C PRO A 176 52.80 44.12 -2.82
N ALA A 177 52.94 42.78 -2.94
CA ALA A 177 54.06 41.85 -2.62
C ALA A 177 54.32 41.71 -1.09
N ASP A 178 54.58 40.54 -0.47
CA ASP A 178 55.27 39.29 -0.91
C ASP A 178 54.73 37.97 -0.26
N VAL A 179 55.45 36.84 -0.42
CA VAL A 179 55.08 35.44 -0.07
C VAL A 179 56.22 34.73 0.71
N PRO A 180 55.91 33.81 1.66
CA PRO A 180 56.48 32.45 1.55
C PRO A 180 55.54 31.29 2.01
N GLU A 181 55.65 30.13 1.33
CA GLU A 181 55.25 28.79 1.82
C GLU A 181 56.53 28.03 2.29
N PRO A 182 56.46 26.95 3.09
CA PRO A 182 56.39 25.60 2.48
C PRO A 182 55.79 24.44 3.34
N GLY A 183 55.43 23.31 2.72
CA GLY A 183 55.44 22.00 3.42
C GLY A 183 54.74 20.80 2.74
N ARG A 184 55.48 19.71 2.45
CA ARG A 184 54.94 18.44 1.87
C ARG A 184 55.38 17.17 2.62
N ALA A 185 54.43 16.31 2.96
CA ALA A 185 54.53 14.83 3.05
C ALA A 185 53.12 14.25 3.32
N GLY A 186 52.71 13.04 2.91
CA GLY A 186 53.31 12.03 2.03
C GLY A 186 52.41 10.77 1.96
N HIS A 187 52.26 10.14 0.79
CA HIS A 187 51.46 8.91 0.60
C HIS A 187 52.31 7.63 0.66
N PRO A 188 51.70 6.50 1.05
CA PRO A 188 52.00 5.20 0.42
C PRO A 188 50.73 4.50 -0.09
N ALA A 189 50.91 3.51 -0.97
CA ALA A 189 49.87 2.63 -1.50
C ALA A 189 50.39 1.18 -1.63
N PRO A 190 49.50 0.17 -1.56
CA PRO A 190 49.64 -1.11 -2.26
C PRO A 190 48.53 -1.24 -3.33
N ARG A 191 48.85 -1.44 -4.63
CA ARG A 191 49.39 -2.65 -5.30
C ARG A 191 48.32 -3.70 -5.62
N ASP A 192 48.31 -4.09 -6.89
CA ASP A 192 47.36 -4.99 -7.53
C ASP A 192 47.51 -6.46 -7.13
N GLY A 193 46.46 -7.24 -7.42
CA GLY A 193 46.41 -8.68 -7.13
C GLY A 193 45.23 -9.35 -7.82
N GLU A 194 45.26 -9.46 -9.14
CA GLU A 194 44.27 -10.24 -9.89
C GLU A 194 44.20 -11.70 -9.39
N ARG A 195 42.96 -12.21 -9.25
CA ARG A 195 42.66 -13.64 -9.41
C ARG A 195 41.17 -13.88 -9.53
N ALA A 196 40.70 -14.15 -10.74
CA ALA A 196 39.33 -14.56 -10.99
C ALA A 196 39.12 -16.03 -10.61
N TRP A 197 38.03 -16.34 -9.90
CA TRP A 197 37.46 -17.68 -9.86
C TRP A 197 36.01 -17.66 -10.33
N ALA A 198 35.65 -18.67 -11.12
CA ALA A 198 34.33 -18.84 -11.68
C ALA A 198 33.35 -19.43 -10.64
N LEU A 199 32.07 -19.45 -11.05
CA LEU A 199 30.95 -20.05 -10.32
C LEU A 199 31.21 -21.54 -9.96
N PRO A 200 30.42 -22.09 -9.03
CA PRO A 200 29.37 -22.96 -9.54
C PRO A 200 27.96 -22.48 -9.20
N SER A 201 27.06 -22.65 -10.16
CA SER A 201 25.64 -22.35 -10.05
C SER A 201 24.95 -23.26 -9.02
N SER A 202 23.96 -22.74 -8.31
CA SER A 202 22.94 -23.56 -7.64
C SER A 202 21.61 -22.79 -7.58
N PRO A 203 20.47 -23.43 -7.88
CA PRO A 203 19.22 -22.72 -8.11
C PRO A 203 18.58 -22.28 -6.79
N VAL A 204 18.56 -20.98 -6.52
CA VAL A 204 17.75 -20.40 -5.44
C VAL A 204 16.29 -20.43 -5.89
N GLY A 205 15.63 -21.56 -5.63
CA GLY A 205 14.20 -21.79 -5.89
C GLY A 205 13.30 -21.00 -4.93
N ALA A 206 13.35 -19.66 -5.00
CA ALA A 206 12.50 -18.76 -4.23
C ALA A 206 11.07 -18.74 -4.79
N GLY A 207 10.36 -19.86 -4.62
CA GLY A 207 8.91 -19.90 -4.82
C GLY A 207 8.19 -18.99 -3.81
N PRO A 208 7.03 -18.40 -4.15
CA PRO A 208 6.27 -17.58 -3.22
C PRO A 208 5.74 -18.45 -2.08
N THR A 209 6.34 -18.31 -0.89
CA THR A 209 5.84 -18.94 0.34
C THR A 209 4.42 -18.43 0.60
N LEU A 210 3.42 -19.29 0.44
CA LEU A 210 2.03 -18.95 0.73
C LEU A 210 1.93 -18.66 2.23
N CYS A 211 1.70 -17.39 2.59
CA CYS A 211 1.74 -16.97 3.99
C CYS A 211 0.49 -17.49 4.72
N THR A 212 0.59 -18.69 5.28
CA THR A 212 -0.46 -19.30 6.09
C THR A 212 -0.53 -18.59 7.43
N CYS A 213 -1.36 -17.54 7.53
CA CYS A 213 -1.60 -16.79 8.76
C CYS A 213 -2.12 -17.71 9.88
N THR A 214 -1.22 -18.25 10.69
CA THR A 214 -1.55 -18.97 11.92
C THR A 214 -2.13 -17.98 12.93
N VAL A 215 -3.36 -18.25 13.39
CA VAL A 215 -4.09 -17.37 14.31
C VAL A 215 -3.39 -17.34 15.68
N PRO A 216 -3.01 -16.15 16.21
CA PRO A 216 -2.55 -16.01 17.59
C PRO A 216 -3.75 -16.18 18.55
N GLY A 217 -3.54 -16.81 19.70
CA GLY A 217 -4.56 -16.94 20.75
C GLY A 217 -5.04 -18.35 21.08
N VAL A 218 -4.46 -19.39 20.47
CA VAL A 218 -4.63 -20.78 20.94
C VAL A 218 -3.29 -21.32 21.42
N GLN A 219 -3.10 -21.35 22.74
CA GLN A 219 -1.99 -22.11 23.34
C GLN A 219 -2.26 -23.61 23.13
N SER A 220 -1.38 -24.29 22.41
CA SER A 220 -1.33 -25.76 22.39
C SER A 220 -0.13 -26.22 23.21
N GLU A 221 -0.38 -26.81 24.38
CA GLU A 221 0.66 -27.43 25.19
C GLU A 221 1.34 -28.57 24.40
N CYS A 222 2.67 -28.61 24.46
CA CYS A 222 3.45 -29.69 23.86
C CYS A 222 3.76 -30.77 24.92
N PRO A 223 3.46 -32.05 24.67
CA PRO A 223 3.99 -33.13 25.50
C PRO A 223 5.51 -33.26 25.29
N PRO A 224 6.27 -33.78 26.28
CA PRO A 224 7.72 -33.92 26.20
C PRO A 224 8.16 -34.97 25.18
N GLU A 225 9.40 -34.87 24.71
CA GLU A 225 9.94 -35.69 23.62
C GLU A 225 10.10 -37.18 23.98
N GLY A 226 9.71 -38.07 23.05
CA GLY A 226 9.85 -39.51 23.22
C GLY A 226 9.85 -40.31 21.91
N SER A 227 11.01 -40.86 21.55
CA SER A 227 11.22 -42.01 20.64
C SER A 227 10.59 -42.02 19.22
N ARG A 228 11.38 -41.54 18.25
CA ARG A 228 11.80 -42.23 16.99
C ARG A 228 10.77 -42.92 16.05
N ARG A 229 11.01 -42.69 14.74
CA ARG A 229 10.60 -43.44 13.52
C ARG A 229 9.15 -43.25 13.02
N GLY A 230 9.00 -42.22 12.19
CA GLY A 230 8.72 -42.42 10.76
C GLY A 230 7.34 -42.89 10.31
N GLU A 231 6.49 -41.93 9.95
CA GLU A 231 5.65 -42.01 8.74
C GLU A 231 5.24 -40.59 8.30
N ALA A 232 4.93 -40.39 7.02
CA ALA A 232 4.56 -39.07 6.48
C ALA A 232 3.05 -38.87 6.55
N THR A 233 2.59 -37.89 7.34
CA THR A 233 1.15 -37.56 7.47
C THR A 233 0.85 -36.16 6.90
N PRO A 234 -0.10 -36.00 5.97
CA PRO A 234 -0.52 -34.70 5.45
C PRO A 234 -1.46 -34.01 6.44
N ALA A 235 -0.93 -33.64 7.61
CA ALA A 235 -1.68 -33.03 8.70
C ALA A 235 -2.00 -31.55 8.43
N ALA A 236 -2.89 -31.30 7.47
CA ALA A 236 -3.65 -30.06 7.37
C ALA A 236 -4.57 -29.95 8.61
N ARG A 237 -3.99 -29.50 9.72
CA ARG A 237 -4.58 -29.53 11.07
C ARG A 237 -5.87 -28.72 11.08
N ALA A 238 -7.01 -29.42 11.07
CA ALA A 238 -8.33 -28.81 10.92
C ALA A 238 -8.54 -27.74 12.01
N LEU A 239 -8.78 -26.50 11.58
CA LEU A 239 -9.06 -25.38 12.47
C LEU A 239 -10.33 -25.68 13.28
N SER A 240 -10.31 -25.42 14.58
CA SER A 240 -11.48 -25.64 15.44
C SER A 240 -12.69 -24.85 14.91
N PRO A 241 -13.94 -25.30 15.10
CA PRO A 241 -15.12 -24.57 14.62
C PRO A 241 -15.17 -23.10 15.10
N ARG A 242 -14.63 -22.80 16.29
CA ARG A 242 -14.42 -21.43 16.78
C ARG A 242 -13.39 -20.67 15.94
N ALA A 243 -12.20 -21.22 15.70
CA ALA A 243 -11.17 -20.59 14.88
C ALA A 243 -11.60 -20.41 13.42
N HIS A 244 -12.32 -21.39 12.86
CA HIS A 244 -12.87 -21.31 11.51
C HIS A 244 -13.95 -20.21 11.39
N ARG A 245 -14.85 -20.09 12.38
CA ARG A 245 -15.83 -19.00 12.44
C ARG A 245 -15.18 -17.63 12.66
N ALA A 246 -14.14 -17.56 13.49
CA ALA A 246 -13.36 -16.33 13.71
C ALA A 246 -12.61 -15.87 12.44
N LEU A 247 -12.10 -16.79 11.63
CA LEU A 247 -11.50 -16.51 10.32
C LEU A 247 -12.55 -16.13 9.26
N PHE A 248 -13.76 -16.69 9.33
CA PHE A 248 -14.82 -16.40 8.37
C PHE A 248 -15.33 -14.95 8.49
N LEU A 249 -15.45 -14.43 9.71
CA LEU A 249 -16.08 -13.12 9.99
C LEU A 249 -15.14 -11.91 9.85
N GLN A 250 -13.84 -12.10 9.62
CA GLN A 250 -12.86 -11.00 9.58
C GLN A 250 -13.19 -10.04 8.44
N LYS A 251 -13.49 -8.77 8.76
CA LYS A 251 -13.80 -7.71 7.78
C LYS A 251 -12.54 -7.35 7.01
N VAL A 252 -12.61 -7.25 5.68
CA VAL A 252 -11.49 -6.91 4.81
C VAL A 252 -11.72 -5.53 4.19
N PHE A 253 -10.75 -4.63 4.38
CA PHE A 253 -10.76 -3.26 3.92
C PHE A 253 -9.56 -3.05 2.98
N CYS A 254 -9.82 -2.95 1.67
CA CYS A 254 -8.80 -2.76 0.63
C CYS A 254 -8.83 -1.32 0.08
N GLY A 255 -7.66 -0.72 -0.14
CA GLY A 255 -7.52 0.72 -0.43
C GLY A 255 -7.99 1.20 -1.80
N HIS A 256 -8.70 0.38 -2.58
CA HIS A 256 -9.15 0.61 -3.96
C HIS A 256 -10.52 -0.05 -4.22
N GLU A 257 -11.41 0.63 -4.94
CA GLU A 257 -12.73 0.13 -5.36
C GLU A 257 -12.68 -0.68 -6.67
N HIS A 258 -11.79 -1.69 -6.70
CA HIS A 258 -11.64 -2.58 -7.85
C HIS A 258 -12.63 -3.75 -7.87
N THR A 259 -13.64 -3.80 -6.99
CA THR A 259 -14.43 -5.02 -6.75
C THR A 259 -15.18 -5.51 -7.99
N LEU A 260 -15.76 -4.60 -8.79
CA LEU A 260 -16.40 -4.98 -10.07
C LEU A 260 -15.41 -5.65 -11.04
N SER A 261 -14.29 -4.98 -11.33
CA SER A 261 -13.26 -5.50 -12.25
C SER A 261 -12.69 -6.83 -11.76
N ASN A 262 -12.49 -6.98 -10.45
CA ASN A 262 -12.01 -8.22 -9.84
C ASN A 262 -13.02 -9.36 -9.94
N LEU A 263 -14.31 -9.10 -9.77
CA LEU A 263 -15.37 -10.09 -9.90
C LEU A 263 -15.66 -10.47 -11.37
N GLU A 264 -15.50 -9.54 -12.31
CA GLU A 264 -15.58 -9.83 -13.76
C GLU A 264 -14.41 -10.72 -14.20
N PHE A 265 -13.21 -10.48 -13.68
CA PHE A 265 -12.07 -11.38 -13.87
C PHE A 265 -12.31 -12.75 -13.20
N ALA A 266 -12.84 -12.79 -11.98
CA ALA A 266 -13.23 -14.05 -11.33
C ALA A 266 -14.29 -14.82 -12.15
N GLN A 267 -15.22 -14.10 -12.79
CA GLN A 267 -16.27 -14.67 -13.63
C GLN A 267 -15.73 -15.26 -14.94
N LYS A 268 -14.58 -14.76 -15.45
CA LYS A 268 -13.78 -15.38 -16.51
C LYS A 268 -13.03 -16.64 -16.03
N VAL A 269 -12.49 -16.63 -14.81
CA VAL A 269 -11.70 -17.76 -14.24
C VAL A 269 -12.60 -18.93 -13.84
N GLU A 270 -13.75 -18.66 -13.20
CA GLU A 270 -14.70 -19.68 -12.75
C GLU A 270 -16.14 -19.38 -13.24
N PRO A 271 -16.47 -19.59 -14.53
CA PRO A 271 -17.79 -19.27 -15.10
C PRO A 271 -18.99 -19.87 -14.34
N CYS A 272 -18.81 -21.07 -13.78
CA CYS A 272 -19.83 -21.81 -13.04
C CYS A 272 -19.85 -21.53 -11.52
N ASN A 273 -19.03 -20.60 -11.00
CA ASN A 273 -19.03 -20.27 -9.58
C ASN A 273 -20.19 -19.31 -9.25
N ASP A 274 -21.23 -19.84 -8.61
CA ASP A 274 -22.43 -19.07 -8.25
C ASP A 274 -22.15 -18.00 -7.18
N HIS A 275 -21.11 -18.16 -6.34
CA HIS A 275 -20.71 -17.12 -5.39
C HIS A 275 -20.11 -15.90 -6.11
N VAL A 276 -19.32 -16.13 -7.17
CA VAL A 276 -18.82 -15.04 -8.04
C VAL A 276 -20.00 -14.31 -8.68
N ARG A 277 -20.95 -15.05 -9.28
CA ARG A 277 -22.12 -14.47 -9.96
C ARG A 277 -22.99 -13.66 -9.00
N ALA A 278 -23.28 -14.19 -7.81
CA ALA A 278 -24.05 -13.51 -6.78
C ALA A 278 -23.35 -12.25 -6.25
N LYS A 279 -22.04 -12.32 -5.96
CA LYS A 279 -21.28 -11.15 -5.50
C LYS A 279 -21.14 -10.09 -6.59
N LEU A 280 -21.01 -10.50 -7.86
CA LEU A 280 -20.97 -9.57 -9.00
C LEU A 280 -22.30 -8.82 -9.17
N SER A 281 -23.45 -9.50 -9.10
CA SER A 281 -24.77 -8.84 -9.11
C SER A 281 -24.95 -7.88 -7.92
N TRP A 282 -24.49 -8.26 -6.73
CA TRP A 282 -24.49 -7.41 -5.53
C TRP A 282 -23.59 -6.17 -5.70
N ALA A 283 -22.40 -6.34 -6.28
CA ALA A 283 -21.45 -5.25 -6.50
C ALA A 283 -21.94 -4.28 -7.57
N LYS A 284 -22.59 -4.76 -8.65
CA LYS A 284 -23.19 -3.90 -9.68
C LYS A 284 -24.28 -3.00 -9.10
N LYS A 285 -25.17 -3.55 -8.28
CA LYS A 285 -26.16 -2.73 -7.59
C LYS A 285 -25.53 -1.68 -6.65
N ARG A 286 -24.42 -2.00 -5.98
CA ARG A 286 -23.71 -1.02 -5.14
C ARG A 286 -23.05 0.11 -5.93
N ASP A 287 -22.52 -0.17 -7.10
CA ASP A 287 -21.99 0.84 -8.04
C ASP A 287 -23.13 1.73 -8.60
N GLU A 288 -24.27 1.13 -8.95
CA GLU A 288 -25.51 1.84 -9.33
C GLU A 288 -26.02 2.78 -8.21
N ASP A 289 -25.97 2.33 -6.95
CA ASP A 289 -26.40 3.07 -5.76
C ASP A 289 -25.33 4.09 -5.24
N ASP A 290 -24.13 4.17 -5.83
CA ASP A 290 -22.96 4.96 -5.37
C ASP A 290 -22.53 4.63 -3.91
N VAL A 291 -22.47 3.34 -3.59
CA VAL A 291 -22.14 2.79 -2.27
C VAL A 291 -20.89 1.92 -2.32
N PRO A 292 -19.85 2.17 -1.49
CA PRO A 292 -18.66 1.33 -1.39
C PRO A 292 -18.95 -0.16 -1.24
N THR A 293 -18.18 -1.02 -1.91
CA THR A 293 -18.25 -2.48 -1.77
C THR A 293 -17.46 -3.01 -0.56
N VAL A 294 -16.66 -2.16 0.08
CA VAL A 294 -15.97 -2.48 1.34
C VAL A 294 -16.87 -2.31 2.58
N PRO A 295 -16.66 -3.09 3.65
CA PRO A 295 -15.80 -4.28 3.71
C PRO A 295 -16.45 -5.51 3.07
N SER A 296 -15.63 -6.42 2.55
CA SER A 296 -15.99 -7.84 2.42
C SER A 296 -15.56 -8.61 3.68
N THR A 297 -15.70 -9.93 3.70
CA THR A 297 -15.11 -10.78 4.75
C THR A 297 -14.10 -11.78 4.18
N LEU A 298 -13.11 -12.20 4.98
CA LEU A 298 -12.16 -13.24 4.57
C LEU A 298 -12.84 -14.60 4.31
N GLY A 299 -14.00 -14.84 4.92
CA GLY A 299 -14.89 -15.96 4.59
C GLY A 299 -15.46 -15.86 3.18
N GLU A 300 -16.01 -14.70 2.81
CA GLU A 300 -16.52 -14.42 1.46
C GLU A 300 -15.42 -14.45 0.38
N GLU A 301 -14.26 -13.83 0.62
CA GLU A 301 -13.18 -13.79 -0.38
C GLU A 301 -12.74 -15.21 -0.78
N ARG A 302 -12.75 -16.19 0.14
CA ARG A 302 -12.43 -17.60 -0.19
C ARG A 302 -13.45 -18.28 -1.12
N LEU A 303 -14.65 -17.71 -1.28
CA LEU A 303 -15.71 -18.25 -2.14
C LEU A 303 -15.63 -17.71 -3.58
N TYR A 304 -15.14 -16.48 -3.79
CA TYR A 304 -15.11 -15.85 -5.12
C TYR A 304 -13.75 -15.33 -5.61
N ASN A 305 -12.74 -15.18 -4.74
CA ASN A 305 -11.46 -14.57 -5.11
C ASN A 305 -10.51 -15.65 -5.69
N PRO A 306 -10.18 -15.64 -7.00
CA PRO A 306 -9.40 -16.72 -7.62
C PRO A 306 -7.99 -16.84 -7.02
N PHE A 307 -7.41 -15.73 -6.52
CA PHE A 307 -6.09 -15.71 -5.90
C PHE A 307 -6.06 -16.38 -4.51
N LEU A 308 -7.21 -16.52 -3.84
CA LEU A 308 -7.35 -17.33 -2.62
C LEU A 308 -7.80 -18.77 -2.89
N ARG A 309 -8.15 -19.07 -4.15
CA ARG A 309 -8.74 -20.34 -4.61
C ARG A 309 -7.79 -21.16 -5.48
N VAL A 310 -6.48 -20.90 -5.40
CA VAL A 310 -5.43 -21.55 -6.23
C VAL A 310 -5.30 -23.07 -6.07
N ALA A 311 -5.89 -23.65 -5.02
CA ALA A 311 -5.96 -25.10 -4.83
C ALA A 311 -7.17 -25.75 -5.55
N GLU A 312 -8.19 -24.97 -5.86
CA GLU A 312 -9.48 -25.42 -6.38
C GLU A 312 -9.37 -25.94 -7.82
N GLU A 313 -10.11 -27.00 -8.12
CA GLU A 313 -10.05 -27.67 -9.42
C GLU A 313 -10.40 -26.74 -10.61
N PRO A 314 -11.44 -25.86 -10.55
CA PRO A 314 -11.76 -24.95 -11.64
C PRO A 314 -10.62 -23.94 -11.94
N VAL A 315 -10.01 -23.36 -10.91
CA VAL A 315 -8.91 -22.39 -11.05
C VAL A 315 -7.65 -23.06 -11.63
N ARG A 316 -7.39 -24.30 -11.21
CA ARG A 316 -6.30 -25.13 -11.76
C ARG A 316 -6.54 -25.55 -13.20
N LYS A 317 -7.79 -25.88 -13.57
CA LYS A 317 -8.22 -26.13 -14.96
C LYS A 317 -8.06 -24.90 -15.83
N PHE A 318 -8.52 -23.72 -15.38
CA PHE A 318 -8.39 -22.45 -16.10
C PHE A 318 -6.92 -22.07 -16.38
N THR A 319 -6.04 -22.24 -15.38
CA THR A 319 -4.61 -21.91 -15.52
C THR A 319 -3.78 -22.98 -16.23
N GLY A 320 -4.29 -24.22 -16.32
CA GLY A 320 -3.52 -25.38 -16.78
C GLY A 320 -2.38 -25.77 -15.82
N LYS A 321 -2.49 -25.42 -14.53
CA LYS A 321 -1.42 -25.57 -13.53
C LYS A 321 -1.85 -26.39 -12.32
N ALA A 322 -0.88 -27.09 -11.71
CA ALA A 322 -1.10 -27.96 -10.55
C ALA A 322 -0.42 -27.46 -9.26
N VAL A 323 0.73 -26.80 -9.37
CA VAL A 323 1.47 -26.23 -8.23
C VAL A 323 0.85 -24.87 -7.88
N PRO A 324 0.47 -24.58 -6.62
CA PRO A 324 -0.19 -23.32 -6.26
C PRO A 324 0.58 -22.05 -6.64
N ALA A 325 1.93 -22.10 -6.62
CA ALA A 325 2.78 -21.01 -7.08
C ALA A 325 2.60 -20.73 -8.60
N ASP A 326 2.66 -21.76 -9.43
CA ASP A 326 2.41 -21.66 -10.88
C ASP A 326 0.99 -21.17 -11.20
N VAL A 327 -0.01 -21.67 -10.47
CA VAL A 327 -1.42 -21.24 -10.60
C VAL A 327 -1.53 -19.75 -10.32
N LEU A 328 -0.92 -19.28 -9.22
CA LEU A 328 -0.92 -17.88 -8.84
C LEU A 328 -0.17 -17.01 -9.87
N GLU A 329 0.99 -17.45 -10.37
CA GLU A 329 1.74 -16.75 -11.41
C GLU A 329 0.99 -16.67 -12.75
N ALA A 330 0.24 -17.72 -13.10
CA ALA A 330 -0.64 -17.72 -14.26
C ALA A 330 -1.82 -16.76 -14.09
N LEU A 331 -2.46 -16.72 -12.91
CA LEU A 331 -3.53 -15.77 -12.60
C LEU A 331 -3.03 -14.31 -12.69
N TYR A 332 -1.84 -14.00 -12.17
CA TYR A 332 -1.23 -12.66 -12.32
C TYR A 332 -1.07 -12.26 -13.80
N LYS A 333 -0.58 -13.18 -14.64
CA LYS A 333 -0.40 -12.94 -16.08
C LYS A 333 -1.74 -12.74 -16.79
N GLU A 334 -2.75 -13.54 -16.46
CA GLU A 334 -4.10 -13.41 -17.02
C GLU A 334 -4.86 -12.18 -16.53
N ARG A 335 -4.62 -11.73 -15.30
CA ARG A 335 -5.19 -10.49 -14.74
C ARG A 335 -4.64 -9.26 -15.45
N ALA A 336 -3.32 -9.16 -15.58
CA ALA A 336 -2.68 -8.06 -16.29
C ALA A 336 -3.09 -7.99 -17.79
N ARG A 337 -3.34 -9.15 -18.42
CA ARG A 337 -3.91 -9.23 -19.78
C ARG A 337 -5.37 -8.77 -19.83
N PHE A 338 -6.18 -9.12 -18.83
CA PHE A 338 -7.58 -8.71 -18.73
C PHE A 338 -7.71 -7.19 -18.55
N GLU A 339 -6.88 -6.59 -17.70
CA GLU A 339 -6.83 -5.14 -17.48
C GLU A 339 -6.41 -4.38 -18.76
N GLN A 340 -5.44 -4.91 -19.51
CA GLN A 340 -5.00 -4.34 -20.80
C GLN A 340 -6.01 -4.52 -21.95
N ALA A 341 -6.96 -5.44 -21.80
CA ALA A 341 -7.99 -5.74 -22.80
C ALA A 341 -9.32 -4.98 -22.55
N GLY A 342 -9.46 -4.32 -21.39
CA GLY A 342 -10.54 -3.37 -21.17
C GLY A 342 -10.28 -2.06 -21.90
N GLU A 343 -11.32 -1.46 -22.49
CA GLU A 343 -11.26 -0.04 -22.81
C GLU A 343 -11.01 0.77 -21.51
N PRO A 344 -10.36 1.94 -21.58
CA PRO A 344 -10.29 2.85 -20.45
C PRO A 344 -11.70 3.16 -19.98
N ARG A 345 -12.07 2.69 -18.77
CA ARG A 345 -13.33 3.09 -18.14
C ARG A 345 -13.30 4.60 -18.05
N GLN A 346 -14.32 5.26 -18.59
CA GLN A 346 -14.42 6.71 -18.46
C GLN A 346 -14.43 7.03 -16.96
N PRO A 347 -13.59 7.98 -16.50
CA PRO A 347 -13.53 8.31 -15.07
C PRO A 347 -14.93 8.67 -14.59
N GLN A 348 -15.38 8.04 -13.51
CA GLN A 348 -16.77 8.11 -13.05
C GLN A 348 -17.22 9.57 -13.04
N ALA A 349 -18.19 9.92 -13.89
CA ALA A 349 -18.38 11.30 -14.36
C ALA A 349 -18.64 12.33 -13.23
N ARG A 350 -19.02 11.85 -12.04
CA ARG A 350 -19.18 12.64 -10.81
C ARG A 350 -17.89 13.32 -10.34
N ALA A 351 -16.71 12.73 -10.58
CA ALA A 351 -15.42 13.34 -10.21
C ALA A 351 -15.13 14.61 -11.03
N LEU A 352 -15.44 14.60 -12.33
CA LEU A 352 -15.32 15.78 -13.20
C LEU A 352 -16.46 16.79 -12.94
N LEU A 353 -17.69 16.33 -12.71
CA LEU A 353 -18.82 17.20 -12.36
C LEU A 353 -18.57 18.00 -11.06
N ALA A 354 -17.92 17.41 -10.05
CA ALA A 354 -17.55 18.11 -8.82
C ALA A 354 -16.61 19.30 -9.06
N LEU A 355 -15.73 19.20 -10.05
CA LEU A 355 -14.85 20.28 -10.52
C LEU A 355 -15.59 21.30 -11.38
N GLN A 356 -16.57 20.85 -12.17
CA GLN A 356 -17.34 21.67 -13.10
C GLN A 356 -18.51 22.44 -12.44
N TRP A 357 -18.97 22.03 -11.25
CA TRP A 357 -20.13 22.61 -10.54
C TRP A 357 -19.77 23.60 -9.42
N GLY A 358 -18.50 24.01 -9.29
CA GLY A 358 -18.12 25.18 -8.49
C GLY A 358 -18.38 25.11 -6.97
N LEU A 359 -18.51 23.90 -6.40
CA LEU A 359 -18.80 23.69 -4.97
C LEU A 359 -17.60 23.92 -4.02
N LEU A 360 -16.68 24.81 -4.40
CA LEU A 360 -15.73 25.46 -3.52
C LEU A 360 -16.08 26.94 -3.51
N SER A 361 -16.68 27.40 -2.41
CA SER A 361 -17.22 28.76 -2.29
C SER A 361 -16.18 29.83 -2.64
N ALA A 362 -16.58 30.77 -3.50
CA ALA A 362 -15.87 32.04 -3.61
C ALA A 362 -15.81 32.70 -2.21
N ALA A 363 -14.67 33.29 -1.88
CA ALA A 363 -14.56 34.11 -0.68
C ALA A 363 -15.48 35.33 -0.80
N PRO A 364 -16.04 35.85 0.31
CA PRO A 364 -16.63 37.18 0.31
C PRO A 364 -15.57 38.19 -0.15
N GLN A 365 -15.94 39.08 -1.07
CA GLN A 365 -15.24 40.35 -1.21
C GLN A 365 -15.77 41.35 -0.17
N GLU A 366 -14.99 42.39 0.09
CA GLU A 366 -15.21 43.41 1.13
C GLU A 366 -16.47 44.26 0.91
#